data_AF-A0A4Y2B7A7-F1
#
_entry.id   AF-A0A4Y2B7A7-F1
#
_cell.length_a   1.000
_cell.length_b   1.000
_cell.length_c   1.000
_cell.angle_alpha   90.00
_cell.angle_beta   90.00
_cell.angle_gamma   90.00
#
_symmetry.space_group_name_H-M   'P 1'
#
loop_
_entity.id
_entity.type
_entity.pdbx_description
1 polymer ?
#
loop_
_entity_poly.entity_id
_entity_poly.type
_entity_poly.pdbx_seq_one_letter_code
_entity_poly.pdbx_strand_id
1 'polypeptide(L)'
;MKLSIILFVLSTLALSLAASRSKRAAYELPDGAELIVGAVRTTFICSNEGYYADIDNNCQIFHVCHTAVHADGTSEMQQWSFMCGNQTVFNQFSFTCSSYEDAVPCGSSGDFFYLNANLHAGPNVFFHNEQDVARAAAVTPGRPAQGQPPVVRPPGGGRPPFRDSPKTWLQEDIQPAEIGHRLSYDLPKEHDQYFNLSKATACYKSAFVRGVSSASVEVAWGRRRI
;
A
#
# COMPACT_ATOMS: atom_id res chain seq x y z
N MET A 1 55.29 7.57 -22.92
CA MET A 1 54.07 7.41 -23.77
C MET A 1 53.40 6.05 -23.59
N LYS A 2 54.07 4.91 -23.82
CA LYS A 2 53.44 3.57 -23.74
C LYS A 2 52.89 3.21 -22.35
N LEU A 3 53.62 3.55 -21.27
CA LEU A 3 53.17 3.27 -19.89
C LEU A 3 51.97 4.12 -19.48
N SER A 4 51.92 5.37 -19.94
CA SER A 4 50.80 6.30 -19.70
C SER A 4 49.52 5.82 -20.37
N ILE A 5 49.61 5.28 -21.59
CA ILE A 5 48.47 4.72 -22.32
C ILE A 5 47.93 3.48 -21.61
N ILE A 6 48.81 2.60 -21.12
CA ILE A 6 48.41 1.38 -20.38
C ILE A 6 47.69 1.74 -19.07
N LEU A 7 48.18 2.75 -18.34
CA LEU A 7 47.54 3.22 -17.10
C LEU A 7 46.16 3.85 -17.35
N PHE A 8 46.01 4.63 -18.43
CA PHE A 8 44.71 5.19 -18.81
C PHE A 8 43.70 4.10 -19.20
N VAL A 9 44.14 3.11 -19.99
CA VAL A 9 43.27 1.99 -20.41
C VAL A 9 42.83 1.13 -19.22
N LEU A 10 43.75 0.84 -18.29
CA LEU A 10 43.43 0.08 -17.06
C LEU A 10 42.49 0.87 -16.14
N SER A 11 42.67 2.19 -16.02
CA SER A 11 41.79 3.07 -15.26
C SER A 11 40.37 3.11 -15.86
N THR A 12 40.25 3.20 -17.19
CA THR A 12 38.93 3.19 -17.86
C THR A 12 38.23 1.83 -17.78
N LEU A 13 39.00 0.73 -17.79
CA LEU A 13 38.43 -0.62 -17.69
C LEU A 13 37.88 -0.89 -16.29
N ALA A 14 38.59 -0.46 -15.24
CA ALA A 14 38.13 -0.58 -13.85
C ALA A 14 36.84 0.19 -13.57
N LEU A 15 36.60 1.32 -14.26
CA LEU A 15 35.40 2.14 -14.07
C LEU A 15 34.13 1.49 -14.69
N SER A 16 34.30 0.59 -15.66
CA SER A 16 33.17 -0.08 -16.33
C SER A 16 32.61 -1.31 -15.59
N LEU A 17 33.33 -1.83 -14.58
CA LEU A 17 32.95 -3.05 -13.85
C LEU A 17 32.25 -2.79 -12.52
N ALA A 18 32.14 -1.53 -12.10
CA ALA A 18 31.51 -1.12 -10.83
C ALA A 18 30.08 -0.58 -11.02
N ALA A 19 29.33 -1.12 -11.98
CA ALA A 19 27.88 -1.00 -11.95
C ALA A 19 27.35 -1.82 -10.77
N SER A 20 27.43 -1.24 -9.57
CA SER A 20 26.71 -1.74 -8.41
C SER A 20 25.27 -1.96 -8.85
N ARG A 21 24.80 -3.21 -8.80
CA ARG A 21 23.39 -3.55 -8.99
C ARG A 21 22.66 -2.99 -7.78
N SER A 22 22.47 -1.67 -7.77
CA SER A 22 21.68 -0.98 -6.77
C SER A 22 20.32 -1.67 -6.81
N LYS A 23 19.92 -2.30 -5.69
CA LYS A 23 18.55 -2.80 -5.55
C LYS A 23 17.65 -1.60 -5.89
N ARG A 24 16.79 -1.75 -6.90
CA ARG A 24 15.84 -0.69 -7.26
C ARG A 24 15.10 -0.30 -5.99
N ALA A 25 15.07 0.98 -5.65
CA ALA A 25 14.32 1.49 -4.49
C ALA A 25 12.84 1.02 -4.49
N ALA A 26 12.31 0.70 -5.67
CA ALA A 26 10.99 0.08 -5.83
C ALA A 26 10.79 -1.22 -5.02
N TYR A 27 11.84 -1.99 -4.72
CA TYR A 27 11.80 -3.27 -3.99
C TYR A 27 12.26 -3.12 -2.52
N GLU A 28 11.98 -1.99 -1.89
CA GLU A 28 12.13 -1.82 -0.44
C GLU A 28 11.01 -2.58 0.29
N LEU A 29 11.24 -3.87 0.52
CA LEU A 29 10.35 -4.75 1.29
C LEU A 29 10.68 -4.66 2.80
N PRO A 30 9.73 -5.02 3.69
CA PRO A 30 9.98 -5.09 5.13
C PRO A 30 11.15 -6.02 5.49
N ASP A 31 11.83 -5.73 6.59
CA ASP A 31 12.92 -6.57 7.08
C ASP A 31 12.46 -8.02 7.29
N GLY A 32 13.21 -8.97 6.73
CA GLY A 32 12.90 -10.40 6.81
C GLY A 32 11.83 -10.88 5.83
N ALA A 33 11.40 -10.06 4.87
CA ALA A 33 10.52 -10.47 3.78
C ALA A 33 11.02 -11.72 3.06
N GLU A 34 12.33 -11.85 2.87
CA GLU A 34 12.97 -12.98 2.20
C GLU A 34 12.74 -14.33 2.92
N LEU A 35 12.36 -14.32 4.20
CA LEU A 35 11.98 -15.54 4.92
C LEU A 35 10.63 -16.11 4.44
N ILE A 36 9.77 -15.24 3.92
CA ILE A 36 8.43 -15.60 3.43
C ILE A 36 8.47 -15.78 1.92
N VAL A 37 9.08 -14.83 1.19
CA VAL A 37 9.05 -14.79 -0.27
C VAL A 37 10.28 -15.43 -0.94
N GLY A 38 11.30 -15.78 -0.16
CA GLY A 38 12.55 -16.32 -0.68
C GLY A 38 13.39 -15.28 -1.43
N ALA A 39 14.12 -15.74 -2.44
CA ALA A 39 15.01 -14.89 -3.23
C ALA A 39 14.21 -14.04 -4.23
N VAL A 40 14.21 -12.72 -4.03
CA VAL A 40 13.44 -11.78 -4.84
C VAL A 40 14.11 -11.47 -6.18
N ARG A 41 13.34 -11.60 -7.27
CA ARG A 41 13.70 -11.19 -8.62
C ARG A 41 13.23 -9.76 -8.89
N THR A 42 14.13 -8.87 -9.27
CA THR A 42 13.83 -7.44 -9.47
C THR A 42 13.66 -7.07 -10.95
N THR A 43 12.85 -7.85 -11.66
CA THR A 43 12.66 -7.77 -13.12
C THR A 43 11.43 -6.98 -13.54
N PHE A 44 10.46 -6.76 -12.65
CA PHE A 44 9.24 -6.04 -12.97
C PHE A 44 9.49 -4.55 -13.23
N ILE A 45 8.77 -4.01 -14.22
CA ILE A 45 8.76 -2.59 -14.57
C ILE A 45 7.32 -2.16 -14.83
N CYS A 46 6.89 -1.09 -14.15
CA CYS A 46 5.60 -0.46 -14.40
C CYS A 46 5.46 -0.04 -15.87
N SER A 47 4.41 -0.50 -16.52
CA SER A 47 4.05 -0.07 -17.88
C SER A 47 2.98 1.02 -17.88
N ASN A 48 1.93 0.82 -17.08
CA ASN A 48 0.83 1.76 -16.89
C ASN A 48 0.46 1.84 -15.40
N GLU A 49 -0.40 2.77 -15.04
CA GLU A 49 -0.96 2.82 -13.69
C GLU A 49 -1.75 1.54 -13.35
N GLY A 50 -1.69 1.12 -12.09
CA GLY A 50 -2.43 -0.04 -11.62
C GLY A 50 -1.67 -0.91 -10.63
N TYR A 51 -2.26 -2.07 -10.33
CA TYR A 51 -1.76 -3.11 -9.44
C TYR A 51 -1.40 -4.35 -10.26
N TYR A 52 -0.20 -4.87 -10.04
CA TYR A 52 0.36 -5.94 -10.85
C TYR A 52 0.91 -7.06 -9.99
N ALA A 53 0.44 -8.28 -10.22
CA ALA A 53 1.01 -9.49 -9.67
C ALA A 53 2.42 -9.70 -10.22
N ASP A 54 3.41 -9.92 -9.35
CA ASP A 54 4.77 -10.24 -9.79
C ASP A 54 4.89 -11.74 -10.09
N ILE A 55 4.67 -12.10 -11.35
CA ILE A 55 4.73 -13.49 -11.83
C ILE A 55 6.13 -14.09 -11.64
N ASP A 56 7.19 -13.28 -11.76
CA ASP A 56 8.58 -13.72 -11.57
C ASP A 56 8.90 -14.06 -10.10
N ASN A 57 8.10 -13.56 -9.16
CA ASN A 57 8.17 -13.85 -7.72
C ASN A 57 6.94 -14.63 -7.23
N ASN A 58 6.41 -15.53 -8.06
CA ASN A 58 5.31 -16.43 -7.70
C ASN A 58 4.05 -15.71 -7.16
N CYS A 59 3.85 -14.45 -7.55
CA CYS A 59 2.76 -13.59 -7.10
C CYS A 59 2.72 -13.38 -5.58
N GLN A 60 3.79 -13.72 -4.86
CA GLN A 60 3.95 -13.41 -3.44
C GLN A 60 4.32 -11.93 -3.23
N ILE A 61 4.79 -11.27 -4.28
CA ILE A 61 4.99 -9.83 -4.37
C ILE A 61 4.00 -9.27 -5.39
N PHE A 62 3.54 -8.06 -5.15
CA PHE A 62 2.80 -7.27 -6.13
C PHE A 62 3.32 -5.84 -6.16
N HIS A 63 3.02 -5.15 -7.25
CA HIS A 63 3.47 -3.78 -7.49
C HIS A 63 2.29 -2.85 -7.65
N VAL A 64 2.44 -1.64 -7.09
CA VAL A 64 1.56 -0.52 -7.36
C VAL A 64 2.32 0.47 -8.23
N CYS A 65 1.72 0.82 -9.36
CA CYS A 65 2.25 1.76 -10.34
C CYS A 65 1.37 3.01 -10.38
N HIS A 66 1.97 4.19 -10.26
CA HIS A 66 1.27 5.46 -10.30
C HIS A 66 2.08 6.49 -11.09
N THR A 67 1.41 7.30 -11.90
CA THR A 67 2.04 8.40 -12.61
C THR A 67 2.01 9.65 -11.73
N ALA A 68 3.14 9.99 -11.14
CA ALA A 68 3.30 11.24 -10.40
C ALA A 68 3.56 12.37 -11.40
N VAL A 69 2.76 13.44 -11.30
CA VAL A 69 2.95 14.67 -12.08
C VAL A 69 3.64 15.70 -11.20
N HIS A 70 4.79 16.17 -11.65
CA HIS A 70 5.61 17.17 -10.96
C HIS A 70 5.10 18.59 -11.23
N ALA A 71 5.52 19.54 -10.38
CA ALA A 71 5.11 20.94 -10.50
C ALA A 71 5.59 21.62 -11.80
N ASP A 72 6.63 21.08 -12.43
CA ASP A 72 7.16 21.53 -13.72
C ASP A 72 6.41 20.95 -14.93
N GLY A 73 5.37 20.13 -14.70
CA GLY A 73 4.57 19.48 -15.74
C GLY A 73 5.20 18.20 -16.30
N THR A 74 6.37 17.77 -15.80
CA THR A 74 6.91 16.45 -16.12
C THR A 74 6.13 15.38 -15.37
N SER A 75 6.12 14.16 -15.92
CA SER A 75 5.50 13.00 -15.27
C SER A 75 6.50 11.87 -15.14
N GLU A 76 6.43 11.15 -14.03
CA GLU A 76 7.23 9.96 -13.78
C GLU A 76 6.34 8.81 -13.33
N MET A 77 6.67 7.60 -13.78
CA MET A 77 6.03 6.38 -13.30
C MET A 77 6.72 5.93 -12.01
N GLN A 78 6.02 6.03 -10.90
CA GLN A 78 6.46 5.53 -9.60
C GLN A 78 6.01 4.08 -9.40
N GLN A 79 6.87 3.30 -8.75
CA GLN A 79 6.66 1.88 -8.46
C GLN A 79 6.90 1.63 -6.97
N TRP A 80 5.92 1.00 -6.31
CA TRP A 80 6.07 0.44 -4.97
C TRP A 80 5.82 -1.06 -5.00
N SER A 81 6.59 -1.81 -4.23
CA SER A 81 6.43 -3.27 -4.13
C SER A 81 6.00 -3.66 -2.74
N PHE A 82 5.10 -4.63 -2.67
CA PHE A 82 4.54 -5.14 -1.42
C PHE A 82 4.57 -6.66 -1.46
N MET A 83 4.73 -7.29 -0.30
CA MET A 83 4.59 -8.74 -0.17
C MET A 83 3.21 -9.09 0.42
N CYS A 84 2.66 -10.21 -0.05
CA CYS A 84 1.53 -10.84 0.61
C CYS A 84 1.99 -11.59 1.88
N GLY A 85 1.06 -11.79 2.81
CA GLY A 85 1.33 -12.50 4.06
C GLY A 85 1.60 -13.99 3.84
N ASN A 86 1.99 -14.69 4.91
CA ASN A 86 2.26 -16.12 4.86
C ASN A 86 1.08 -16.89 4.25
N GLN A 87 1.40 -17.83 3.34
CA GLN A 87 0.45 -18.68 2.63
C GLN A 87 -0.57 -17.95 1.72
N THR A 88 -0.27 -16.71 1.31
CA THR A 88 -1.12 -15.95 0.39
C THR A 88 -0.35 -15.47 -0.83
N VAL A 89 -1.07 -15.23 -1.92
CA VAL A 89 -0.57 -14.65 -3.16
C VAL A 89 -1.49 -13.53 -3.62
N PHE A 90 -0.95 -12.59 -4.38
CA PHE A 90 -1.73 -11.52 -4.96
C PHE A 90 -2.62 -12.06 -6.07
N ASN A 91 -3.93 -12.00 -5.84
CA ASN A 91 -4.93 -12.36 -6.81
C ASN A 91 -5.18 -11.17 -7.74
N GLN A 92 -4.62 -11.24 -8.94
CA GLN A 92 -4.74 -10.17 -9.92
C GLN A 92 -6.20 -9.87 -10.31
N PHE A 93 -7.08 -10.87 -10.26
CA PHE A 93 -8.49 -10.66 -10.56
C PHE A 93 -9.13 -9.75 -9.51
N SER A 94 -8.96 -10.03 -8.20
CA SER A 94 -9.61 -9.25 -7.14
C SER A 94 -8.80 -8.05 -6.61
N PHE A 95 -7.56 -7.87 -7.07
CA PHE A 95 -6.60 -6.89 -6.55
C PHE A 95 -6.31 -7.01 -5.05
N THR A 96 -6.34 -8.24 -4.52
CA THR A 96 -6.11 -8.51 -3.08
C THR A 96 -5.20 -9.72 -2.89
N CYS A 97 -4.51 -9.80 -1.75
CA CYS A 97 -3.88 -11.06 -1.34
C CYS A 97 -4.97 -12.07 -0.92
N SER A 98 -4.95 -13.27 -1.47
CA SER A 98 -5.83 -14.38 -1.09
C SER A 98 -5.02 -15.68 -0.94
N SER A 99 -5.64 -16.72 -0.40
CA SER A 99 -5.02 -18.04 -0.39
C SER A 99 -4.83 -18.56 -1.81
N TYR A 100 -3.95 -19.56 -1.96
CA TYR A 100 -3.60 -20.13 -3.27
C TYR A 100 -4.80 -20.77 -3.97
N GLU A 101 -5.72 -21.34 -3.21
CA GLU A 101 -6.94 -21.97 -3.72
C GLU A 101 -8.02 -20.96 -4.15
N ASP A 102 -8.02 -19.75 -3.59
CA ASP A 102 -8.99 -18.71 -3.94
C ASP A 102 -8.46 -17.73 -5.01
N ALA A 103 -7.15 -17.72 -5.24
CA ALA A 103 -6.50 -16.88 -6.23
C ALA A 103 -6.64 -17.43 -7.66
N VAL A 104 -6.67 -16.55 -8.66
CA VAL A 104 -6.33 -16.98 -10.02
C VAL A 104 -4.89 -17.50 -10.02
N PRO A 105 -4.56 -18.59 -10.75
CA PRO A 105 -3.20 -19.10 -10.78
C PRO A 105 -2.19 -18.02 -11.16
N CYS A 106 -1.04 -17.99 -10.49
CA CYS A 106 -0.05 -16.93 -10.70
C CYS A 106 0.36 -16.78 -12.18
N GLY A 107 0.55 -17.90 -12.89
CA GLY A 107 0.87 -17.91 -14.32
C GLY A 107 -0.22 -17.30 -15.22
N SER A 108 -1.48 -17.31 -14.77
CA SER A 108 -2.62 -16.70 -15.48
C SER A 108 -2.90 -15.27 -15.02
N SER A 109 -2.18 -14.74 -14.03
CA SER A 109 -2.43 -13.40 -13.51
C SER A 109 -2.28 -12.32 -14.59
N GLY A 110 -1.32 -12.48 -15.51
CA GLY A 110 -1.13 -11.54 -16.62
C GLY A 110 -2.37 -11.35 -17.50
N ASP A 111 -3.21 -12.38 -17.63
CA ASP A 111 -4.45 -12.32 -18.42
C ASP A 111 -5.48 -11.35 -17.82
N PHE A 112 -5.31 -10.95 -16.56
CA PHE A 112 -6.20 -10.05 -15.82
C PHE A 112 -5.64 -8.62 -15.67
N PHE A 113 -4.44 -8.32 -16.20
CA PHE A 113 -3.84 -6.97 -16.09
C PHE A 113 -4.70 -5.86 -16.73
N TYR A 114 -5.53 -6.19 -17.73
CA TYR A 114 -6.45 -5.22 -18.34
C TYR A 114 -7.46 -4.64 -17.36
N LEU A 115 -7.76 -5.34 -16.26
CA LEU A 115 -8.69 -4.85 -15.22
C LEU A 115 -8.18 -3.58 -14.54
N ASN A 116 -6.87 -3.30 -14.59
CA ASN A 116 -6.31 -2.06 -14.07
C ASN A 116 -6.91 -0.81 -14.71
N ALA A 117 -7.35 -0.90 -15.97
CA ALA A 117 -8.02 0.20 -16.66
C ALA A 117 -9.33 0.62 -15.98
N ASN A 118 -9.98 -0.29 -15.23
CA ASN A 118 -11.24 -0.02 -14.54
C ASN A 118 -11.03 0.73 -13.21
N LEU A 119 -9.81 0.75 -12.65
CA LEU A 119 -9.53 1.34 -11.33
C LEU A 119 -9.73 2.86 -11.30
N HIS A 120 -9.43 3.54 -12.41
CA HIS A 120 -9.53 4.99 -12.53
C HIS A 120 -10.61 5.43 -13.53
N ALA A 121 -11.50 4.52 -13.93
CA ALA A 121 -12.54 4.79 -14.92
C ALA A 121 -13.75 5.58 -14.35
N GLY A 122 -13.73 5.91 -13.05
CA GLY A 122 -14.75 6.70 -12.37
C GLY A 122 -15.73 5.88 -11.53
N PRO A 123 -16.62 6.54 -10.77
CA PRO A 123 -17.42 5.89 -9.72
C PRO A 123 -18.54 4.96 -10.22
N ASN A 124 -18.86 4.99 -11.52
CA ASN A 124 -19.94 4.21 -12.12
C ASN A 124 -19.42 3.00 -12.93
N VAL A 125 -18.13 2.73 -12.89
CA VAL A 125 -17.53 1.58 -13.57
C VAL A 125 -17.29 0.48 -12.55
N PHE A 126 -17.86 -0.69 -12.82
CA PHE A 126 -17.59 -1.88 -12.01
C PHE A 126 -16.17 -2.38 -12.30
N PHE A 127 -15.45 -2.83 -11.27
CA PHE A 127 -14.12 -3.42 -11.45
C PHE A 127 -14.15 -4.66 -12.35
N HIS A 128 -15.23 -5.45 -12.27
CA HIS A 128 -15.45 -6.67 -13.05
C HIS A 128 -16.85 -6.70 -13.66
N ASN A 129 -16.98 -7.37 -14.81
CA ASN A 129 -18.24 -7.79 -15.38
C ASN A 129 -18.42 -9.32 -15.28
N GLU A 130 -19.59 -9.82 -15.70
CA GLU A 130 -19.91 -11.26 -15.64
C GLU A 130 -18.95 -12.14 -16.43
N GLN A 131 -18.41 -11.66 -17.55
CA GLN A 131 -17.44 -12.39 -18.36
C GLN A 131 -16.10 -12.49 -17.64
N ASP A 132 -15.68 -11.43 -16.94
CA ASP A 132 -14.43 -11.43 -16.16
C ASP A 132 -14.53 -12.45 -15.02
N VAL A 133 -15.68 -12.49 -14.33
CA VAL A 133 -15.99 -13.49 -13.30
C VAL A 133 -15.96 -14.91 -13.87
N ALA A 134 -16.58 -15.13 -15.04
CA ALA A 134 -16.57 -16.42 -15.69
C ALA A 134 -15.14 -16.86 -16.10
N ARG A 135 -14.31 -15.93 -16.58
CA ARG A 135 -12.90 -16.21 -16.91
C ARG A 135 -12.09 -16.56 -15.67
N ALA A 136 -12.24 -15.82 -14.57
CA ALA A 136 -11.58 -16.14 -13.31
C ALA A 136 -12.02 -17.50 -12.78
N ALA A 137 -13.33 -17.78 -12.78
CA ALA A 137 -13.87 -19.06 -12.34
C ALA A 137 -13.38 -20.26 -13.17
N ALA A 138 -13.10 -20.05 -14.46
CA ALA A 138 -12.58 -21.10 -15.34
C ALA A 138 -11.11 -21.49 -15.03
N VAL A 139 -10.35 -20.60 -14.38
CA VAL A 139 -8.91 -20.81 -14.10
C VAL A 139 -8.61 -21.03 -12.62
N THR A 140 -9.45 -20.52 -11.70
CA THR A 140 -9.25 -20.69 -10.26
C THR A 140 -9.47 -22.15 -9.83
N PRO A 141 -8.46 -22.82 -9.26
CA PRO A 141 -8.59 -24.20 -8.77
C PRO A 141 -9.63 -24.29 -7.64
N GLY A 142 -10.35 -25.40 -7.53
CA GLY A 142 -11.14 -25.69 -6.32
C GLY A 142 -12.43 -24.88 -6.13
N ARG A 143 -12.70 -23.85 -6.95
CA ARG A 143 -14.02 -23.23 -7.00
C ARG A 143 -14.89 -24.08 -7.93
N PRO A 144 -15.87 -24.87 -7.44
CA PRO A 144 -16.88 -25.38 -8.35
C PRO A 144 -17.48 -24.17 -9.07
N ALA A 145 -17.81 -24.31 -10.34
CA ALA A 145 -18.60 -23.34 -11.10
C ALA A 145 -20.03 -23.23 -10.52
N GLN A 146 -20.15 -23.04 -9.21
CA GLN A 146 -21.34 -22.52 -8.61
C GLN A 146 -21.32 -21.05 -8.98
N GLY A 147 -22.01 -20.73 -10.07
CA GLY A 147 -22.55 -19.40 -10.22
C GLY A 147 -23.14 -19.04 -8.87
N GLN A 148 -22.55 -18.06 -8.21
CA GLN A 148 -23.23 -17.37 -7.12
C GLN A 148 -24.61 -17.08 -7.71
N PRO A 149 -25.72 -17.61 -7.16
CA PRO A 149 -27.02 -17.22 -7.68
C PRO A 149 -27.01 -15.70 -7.72
N PRO A 150 -27.47 -15.07 -8.84
CA PRO A 150 -27.52 -13.63 -8.89
C PRO A 150 -28.13 -13.18 -7.58
N VAL A 151 -27.47 -12.26 -6.87
CA VAL A 151 -28.05 -11.67 -5.68
C VAL A 151 -29.29 -10.95 -6.19
N VAL A 152 -30.42 -11.65 -6.22
CA VAL A 152 -31.70 -11.11 -6.63
C VAL A 152 -32.00 -10.10 -5.55
N ARG A 153 -31.65 -8.84 -5.79
CA ARG A 153 -32.15 -7.73 -5.01
C ARG A 153 -33.67 -7.80 -5.19
N PRO A 154 -34.45 -8.06 -4.13
CA PRO A 154 -35.90 -8.12 -4.26
C PRO A 154 -36.38 -6.83 -4.90
N PRO A 155 -37.19 -6.88 -5.98
CA PRO A 155 -37.76 -5.67 -6.54
C PRO A 155 -38.70 -5.08 -5.48
N GLY A 156 -38.27 -3.98 -4.85
CA GLY A 156 -39.04 -3.28 -3.82
C GLY A 156 -38.53 -3.40 -2.37
N GLY A 157 -37.34 -3.94 -2.12
CA GLY A 157 -36.75 -3.93 -0.78
C GLY A 157 -36.17 -2.56 -0.42
N GLY A 158 -36.90 -1.75 0.36
CA GLY A 158 -36.30 -0.63 1.09
C GLY A 158 -35.06 -1.09 1.87
N ARG A 159 -34.14 -0.15 2.16
CA ARG A 159 -32.97 -0.42 3.02
C ARG A 159 -33.48 -1.17 4.27
N PRO A 160 -32.99 -2.38 4.57
CA PRO A 160 -33.43 -3.07 5.79
C PRO A 160 -33.14 -2.14 6.97
N PRO A 161 -34.04 -2.05 7.96
CA PRO A 161 -33.73 -1.30 9.17
C PRO A 161 -32.41 -1.84 9.71
N PHE A 162 -31.53 -0.93 10.13
CA PHE A 162 -30.29 -1.27 10.83
C PHE A 162 -30.68 -2.21 11.98
N ARG A 163 -30.35 -3.49 11.84
CA ARG A 163 -30.66 -4.49 12.86
C ARG A 163 -29.64 -4.25 13.96
N ASP A 164 -30.05 -3.60 15.03
CA ASP A 164 -29.23 -3.44 16.22
C ASP A 164 -28.71 -4.82 16.63
N SER A 165 -27.39 -4.94 16.70
CA SER A 165 -26.74 -6.16 17.17
C SER A 165 -27.16 -6.41 18.63
N PRO A 166 -27.61 -7.61 19.02
CA PRO A 166 -27.87 -7.91 20.41
C PRO A 166 -26.55 -7.84 21.19
N LYS A 167 -26.52 -7.00 22.23
CA LYS A 167 -25.40 -6.91 23.17
C LYS A 167 -25.39 -8.14 24.09
N THR A 168 -25.06 -9.31 23.57
CA THR A 168 -24.97 -10.54 24.38
C THR A 168 -23.76 -11.37 23.96
N TRP A 169 -22.56 -10.83 24.18
CA TRP A 169 -21.30 -11.61 24.27
C TRP A 169 -20.32 -11.03 25.30
N LEU A 170 -20.82 -10.25 26.27
CA LEU A 170 -20.00 -9.80 27.40
C LEU A 170 -20.78 -10.04 28.68
N GLN A 171 -20.96 -11.30 29.06
CA GLN A 171 -21.01 -11.67 30.48
C GLN A 171 -20.92 -13.19 30.62
N GLU A 172 -19.72 -13.71 30.92
CA GLU A 172 -19.54 -14.93 31.71
C GLU A 172 -18.16 -14.85 32.40
N ASP A 173 -18.24 -14.39 33.65
CA ASP A 173 -17.50 -14.80 34.86
C ASP A 173 -15.97 -14.73 34.95
N ILE A 174 -15.44 -13.59 35.45
CA ILE A 174 -14.29 -13.54 36.40
C ILE A 174 -14.53 -12.44 37.46
N GLN A 175 -14.29 -12.78 38.73
CA GLN A 175 -14.68 -12.15 40.01
C GLN A 175 -14.15 -10.71 40.31
N PRO A 176 -14.80 -9.93 41.22
CA PRO A 176 -14.38 -8.57 41.58
C PRO A 176 -13.54 -8.50 42.88
N ALA A 177 -12.26 -8.18 42.74
CA ALA A 177 -11.37 -7.62 43.76
C ALA A 177 -10.09 -7.23 42.99
N GLU A 178 -9.58 -6.01 42.92
CA GLU A 178 -9.54 -4.87 43.83
C GLU A 178 -9.08 -3.64 43.00
N ILE A 179 -9.54 -2.45 43.40
CA ILE A 179 -8.80 -1.17 43.30
C ILE A 179 -8.51 -0.59 41.90
N GLY A 180 -9.19 0.53 41.57
CA GLY A 180 -8.47 1.72 41.11
C GLY A 180 -8.76 2.27 39.70
N HIS A 181 -9.58 3.32 39.68
CA HIS A 181 -9.48 4.49 38.77
C HIS A 181 -9.91 4.40 37.29
N ARG A 182 -11.18 4.79 37.11
CA ARG A 182 -11.74 5.67 36.06
C ARG A 182 -10.71 6.52 35.29
N LEU A 183 -10.64 6.36 33.97
CA LEU A 183 -10.43 7.46 33.03
C LEU A 183 -11.36 7.27 31.81
N SER A 184 -12.43 8.06 31.79
CA SER A 184 -13.16 8.41 30.56
C SER A 184 -12.25 9.25 29.67
N TYR A 185 -12.13 8.91 28.40
CA TYR A 185 -11.66 9.84 27.38
C TYR A 185 -12.76 10.01 26.33
N ASP A 186 -13.45 11.16 26.44
CA ASP A 186 -14.29 11.72 25.40
C ASP A 186 -13.41 12.21 24.24
N LEU A 187 -13.77 11.80 23.01
CA LEU A 187 -13.20 12.27 21.75
C LEU A 187 -13.86 13.59 21.33
N PRO A 188 -13.13 14.72 21.20
CA PRO A 188 -13.68 15.95 20.63
C PRO A 188 -13.75 15.86 19.10
N LYS A 189 -14.90 16.20 18.55
CA LYS A 189 -15.07 16.57 17.14
C LYS A 189 -14.68 18.03 16.98
N GLU A 190 -13.64 18.34 16.21
CA GLU A 190 -13.42 19.69 15.73
C GLU A 190 -13.07 19.66 14.24
N HIS A 191 -13.96 20.29 13.47
CA HIS A 191 -13.92 20.51 12.04
C HIS A 191 -13.26 21.88 11.80
N ASP A 192 -12.55 22.01 10.68
CA ASP A 192 -12.06 23.26 10.09
C ASP A 192 -10.94 24.05 10.81
N GLN A 193 -9.67 23.65 10.60
CA GLN A 193 -8.61 24.65 10.40
C GLN A 193 -7.40 24.11 9.63
N TYR A 194 -7.45 24.13 8.29
CA TYR A 194 -6.24 24.02 7.49
C TYR A 194 -5.35 25.24 7.74
N PHE A 195 -4.18 24.97 8.31
CA PHE A 195 -3.14 25.93 8.67
C PHE A 195 -2.59 26.63 7.43
N ASN A 196 -2.60 27.96 7.46
CA ASN A 196 -2.04 28.82 6.42
C ASN A 196 -0.50 28.82 6.56
N LEU A 197 0.24 28.21 5.62
CA LEU A 197 1.72 28.13 5.60
C LEU A 197 2.41 29.52 5.63
N SER A 198 1.66 30.58 5.33
CA SER A 198 2.11 31.98 5.40
C SER A 198 2.42 32.46 6.82
N LYS A 199 1.75 31.92 7.86
CA LYS A 199 1.92 32.37 9.26
C LYS A 199 3.09 31.70 9.97
N ALA A 200 3.41 30.45 9.65
CA ALA A 200 4.54 29.72 10.24
C ALA A 200 5.89 30.40 9.93
N THR A 201 6.04 30.92 8.71
CA THR A 201 7.24 31.61 8.25
C THR A 201 7.47 32.95 8.98
N ALA A 202 6.41 33.62 9.46
CA ALA A 202 6.50 34.89 10.18
C ALA A 202 7.02 34.73 11.62
N CYS A 203 6.65 33.64 12.31
CA CYS A 203 7.13 33.36 13.66
C CYS A 203 8.64 33.03 13.68
N TYR A 204 9.09 32.24 12.70
CA TYR A 204 10.50 31.85 12.60
C TYR A 204 11.43 33.03 12.28
N LYS A 205 10.99 33.93 11.38
CA LYS A 205 11.76 35.15 11.05
C LYS A 205 11.89 36.12 12.24
N SER A 206 10.90 36.17 13.14
CA SER A 206 10.94 37.06 14.31
C SER A 206 11.85 36.54 15.45
N ALA A 207 11.95 35.22 15.60
CA ALA A 207 12.83 34.59 16.60
C ALA A 207 14.32 34.71 16.23
N PHE A 208 14.68 34.64 14.95
CA PHE A 208 16.07 34.76 14.49
C PHE A 208 16.64 36.19 14.67
N VAL A 209 15.80 37.23 14.55
CA VAL A 209 16.21 38.64 14.76
C VAL A 209 16.47 38.96 16.23
N ARG A 210 15.98 38.14 17.17
CA ARG A 210 16.14 38.35 18.63
C ARG A 210 17.20 37.46 19.29
N GLY A 211 17.95 36.65 18.53
CA GLY A 211 19.14 35.93 19.02
C GLY A 211 18.88 34.89 20.12
N VAL A 212 17.69 34.29 20.17
CA VAL A 212 17.34 33.29 21.20
C VAL A 212 17.71 31.88 20.72
N SER A 213 18.53 31.17 21.50
CA SER A 213 18.94 29.77 21.22
C SER A 213 17.78 28.78 21.37
N SER A 214 17.76 27.75 20.51
CA SER A 214 16.70 26.73 20.44
C SER A 214 16.41 25.99 21.75
N ALA A 215 17.34 25.98 22.71
CA ALA A 215 17.18 25.30 23.99
C ALA A 215 16.19 25.97 24.95
N SER A 216 15.81 27.24 24.73
CA SER A 216 14.84 27.94 25.60
C SER A 216 13.38 27.76 25.19
N VAL A 217 13.11 27.19 24.00
CA VAL A 217 11.74 26.99 23.52
C VAL A 217 11.07 25.79 24.20
N GLU A 218 11.84 24.81 24.67
CA GLU A 218 11.31 23.59 25.33
C GLU A 218 10.73 23.84 26.74
N VAL A 219 11.13 24.91 27.44
CA VAL A 219 10.69 25.16 28.83
C VAL A 219 9.24 25.72 28.90
N ALA A 220 8.68 26.21 27.80
CA ALA A 220 7.32 26.76 27.78
C ALA A 220 6.21 25.71 27.60
N TRP A 221 6.55 24.44 27.33
CA TRP A 221 5.60 23.37 27.05
C TRP A 221 5.25 22.49 28.27
N GLY A 222 5.78 22.77 29.45
CA GLY A 222 5.63 21.95 30.65
C GLY A 222 4.85 22.59 31.79
N ARG A 223 3.52 22.77 31.65
CA ARG A 223 2.50 22.74 32.74
C ARG A 223 1.16 23.22 32.21
N ARG A 224 0.20 22.31 32.09
CA ARG A 224 -1.19 22.60 32.45
C ARG A 224 -1.79 21.38 33.12
N ARG A 225 -2.22 21.58 34.36
CA ARG A 225 -2.86 20.60 35.23
C ARG A 225 -4.25 20.25 34.66
N ILE A 226 -4.68 19.04 35.01
CA ILE A 226 -6.05 18.49 34.93
C ILE A 226 -7.06 19.52 35.45
#